data_AF-A0A7T1IAD6-F1
#
_entry.id   AF-A0A7T1IAD6-F1
#
_cell.length_a   1.000
_cell.length_b   1.000
_cell.length_c   1.000
_cell.angle_alpha   90.00
_cell.angle_beta   90.00
_cell.angle_gamma   90.00
#
_symmetry.space_group_name_H-M   'P 1'
#
loop_
_entity.id
_entity.type
_entity.pdbx_description
1 polymer ?
#
loop_
_entity_poly.entity_id
_entity_poly.type
_entity_poly.pdbx_seq_one_letter_code
_entity_poly.pdbx_strand_id
1 'polypeptide(L)'
;MPAPLSLRIKEQYMAKRASGLSQQIAADALGISVRSAQRIDRGELQAQAQQQQRGRHWRKRADPLAEVWDSVLVPMLEKAPQLEPQTLLLHLEQVFPAQEWYRRKRTLQRRVEQWRALHGPAHDVMFLQTHQPGVLGISDFTVLKGQPITIAGVAFEHRLFHFRLPYSGWCHVEVTHGGESFVALAEALQNALVLCG
;
A
#
# COMPACT_ATOMS: atom_id res chain seq x y z
N MET A 1 25.58 -7.90 7.03
CA MET A 1 26.18 -6.76 6.32
C MET A 1 25.65 -5.50 6.98
N PRO A 2 26.49 -4.68 7.67
CA PRO A 2 26.01 -3.45 8.28
C PRO A 2 25.44 -2.52 7.20
N ALA A 3 24.41 -1.75 7.56
CA ALA A 3 23.73 -0.84 6.65
C ALA A 3 24.73 0.16 6.02
N PRO A 4 24.60 0.48 4.72
CA PRO A 4 25.47 1.45 4.08
C PRO A 4 25.30 2.84 4.71
N LEU A 5 26.41 3.53 4.97
CA LEU A 5 26.42 4.83 5.64
C LEU A 5 25.75 5.93 4.80
N SER A 6 24.87 6.69 5.45
CA SER A 6 24.19 7.85 4.85
C SER A 6 25.17 8.99 4.53
N LEU A 7 24.89 9.74 3.46
CA LEU A 7 25.60 10.98 3.08
C LEU A 7 25.75 11.95 4.26
N ARG A 8 24.66 12.14 5.02
CA ARG A 8 24.59 13.04 6.16
C ARG A 8 25.55 12.64 7.28
N ILE A 9 25.71 11.32 7.51
CA ILE A 9 26.64 10.78 8.51
C ILE A 9 28.09 11.06 8.09
N LYS A 10 28.39 10.92 6.79
CA LYS A 10 29.71 11.23 6.24
C LYS A 10 30.07 12.71 6.42
N GLU A 11 29.14 13.62 6.10
CA GLU A 11 29.35 15.07 6.25
C GLU A 11 29.54 15.48 7.71
N GLN A 12 28.70 14.97 8.63
CA GLN A 12 28.82 15.23 10.06
C GLN A 12 30.12 14.67 10.64
N TYR A 13 30.58 13.52 10.16
CA TYR A 13 31.86 12.95 10.53
C TYR A 13 33.01 13.86 10.08
N MET A 14 33.00 14.31 8.82
CA MET A 14 34.04 15.22 8.30
C MET A 14 34.05 16.57 9.03
N ALA A 15 32.88 17.11 9.39
CA ALA A 15 32.78 18.33 10.19
C ALA A 15 33.41 18.16 11.59
N LYS A 16 33.17 17.02 12.25
CA LYS A 16 33.80 16.67 13.53
C LYS A 16 35.31 16.46 13.41
N ARG A 17 35.79 15.89 12.30
CA ARG A 17 37.22 15.77 12.01
C ARG A 17 37.88 17.14 11.77
N ALA A 18 37.18 18.05 11.09
CA ALA A 18 37.64 19.42 10.86
C ALA A 18 37.67 20.26 12.14
N SER A 19 36.79 19.97 13.12
CA SER A 19 36.79 20.61 14.44
C SER A 19 37.87 20.07 15.39
N GLY A 20 38.80 19.24 14.91
CA GLY A 20 39.95 18.73 15.68
C GLY A 20 39.70 17.46 16.49
N LEU A 21 38.53 16.80 16.36
CA LEU A 21 38.28 15.56 17.09
C LEU A 21 39.07 14.39 16.51
N SER A 22 39.56 13.50 17.38
CA SER A 22 40.23 12.28 16.96
C SER A 22 39.27 11.37 16.18
N GLN A 23 39.82 10.55 15.29
CA GLN A 23 39.04 9.64 14.45
C GLN A 23 38.09 8.75 15.26
N GLN A 24 38.56 8.24 16.41
CA GLN A 24 37.79 7.36 17.27
C GLN A 24 36.62 8.09 17.94
N ILE A 25 36.86 9.30 18.47
CA ILE A 25 35.82 10.11 19.11
C ILE A 25 34.76 10.55 18.09
N ALA A 26 35.18 10.94 16.88
CA ALA A 26 34.26 11.32 15.81
C ALA A 26 33.42 10.13 15.31
N ALA A 27 34.00 8.92 15.29
CA ALA A 27 33.33 7.69 14.90
C ALA A 27 32.28 7.26 15.94
N ASP A 28 32.65 7.26 17.21
CA ASP A 28 31.78 6.88 18.32
C ASP A 28 30.61 7.86 18.47
N ALA A 29 30.86 9.17 18.30
CA ALA A 29 29.83 10.20 18.35
C ALA A 29 28.74 10.07 17.28
N LEU A 30 28.99 9.29 16.22
CA LEU A 30 28.06 9.06 15.12
C LEU A 30 27.65 7.58 14.99
N GLY A 31 28.06 6.75 15.94
CA GLY A 31 27.74 5.31 15.96
C GLY A 31 28.32 4.54 14.78
N ILE A 32 29.45 4.97 14.21
CA ILE A 32 30.12 4.28 13.10
C ILE A 32 31.38 3.57 13.57
N SER A 33 31.73 2.45 12.95
CA SER A 33 32.96 1.74 13.30
C SER A 33 34.21 2.54 12.91
N VAL A 34 35.29 2.39 13.70
CA VAL A 34 36.61 2.99 13.41
C VAL A 34 37.10 2.62 12.01
N ARG A 35 36.84 1.39 11.55
CA ARG A 35 37.18 0.94 10.20
C ARG A 35 36.42 1.71 9.11
N SER A 36 35.16 2.06 9.35
CA SER A 36 34.40 2.92 8.44
C SER A 36 34.93 4.35 8.47
N ALA A 37 35.22 4.91 9.65
CA ALA A 37 35.83 6.23 9.78
C ALA A 37 37.17 6.34 9.03
N GLN A 38 38.03 5.32 9.12
CA GLN A 38 39.27 5.21 8.33
C GLN A 38 39.04 5.24 6.82
N ARG A 39 38.00 4.56 6.34
CA ARG A 39 37.62 4.57 4.92
C ARG A 39 37.03 5.90 4.47
N ILE A 40 36.39 6.65 5.38
CA ILE A 40 35.95 8.04 5.09
C ILE A 40 37.17 8.95 4.97
N ASP A 41 38.11 8.88 5.93
CA ASP A 41 39.34 9.69 5.93
C ASP A 41 40.20 9.43 4.69
N ARG A 42 40.25 8.18 4.19
CA ARG A 42 40.96 7.80 2.96
C ARG A 42 40.21 8.11 1.66
N GLY A 43 38.99 8.63 1.74
CA GLY A 43 38.15 8.89 0.56
C GLY A 43 37.59 7.62 -0.13
N GLU A 44 37.78 6.44 0.46
CA GLU A 44 37.35 5.14 -0.08
C GLU A 44 35.85 4.85 0.12
N LEU A 45 35.20 5.58 1.02
CA LEU A 45 33.74 5.51 1.20
C LEU A 45 33.04 6.45 0.22
N GLN A 46 32.66 5.91 -0.93
CA GLN A 46 31.64 6.48 -1.80
C GLN A 46 30.31 6.46 -1.04
N ALA A 47 29.69 7.62 -0.93
CA ALA A 47 28.39 7.75 -0.30
C ALA A 47 27.31 7.01 -1.09
N GLN A 48 26.19 6.64 -0.45
CA GLN A 48 25.08 5.90 -1.07
C GLN A 48 24.70 6.42 -2.47
N ALA A 49 24.65 7.75 -2.69
CA ALA A 49 24.33 8.33 -3.99
C ALA A 49 25.33 7.96 -5.10
N GLN A 50 26.63 7.89 -4.79
CA GLN A 50 27.67 7.47 -5.74
C GLN A 50 27.76 5.94 -5.88
N GLN A 51 27.45 5.19 -4.82
CA GLN A 51 27.36 3.73 -4.88
C GLN A 51 26.10 3.23 -5.61
N GLN A 52 25.00 3.98 -5.57
CA GLN A 52 23.78 3.70 -6.33
C GLN A 52 23.95 3.98 -7.82
N GLN A 53 24.74 5.00 -8.19
CA GLN A 53 25.13 5.24 -9.59
C GLN A 53 25.98 4.11 -10.17
N ARG A 54 26.83 3.49 -9.34
CA ARG A 54 27.49 2.22 -9.67
C ARG A 54 26.58 1.04 -9.32
N GLY A 55 25.40 1.03 -9.93
CA GLY A 55 24.51 -0.12 -9.90
C GLY A 55 25.34 -1.38 -10.11
N ARG A 56 25.18 -2.38 -9.23
CA ARG A 56 25.92 -3.65 -9.34
C ARG A 56 25.64 -4.24 -10.72
N HIS A 57 26.56 -4.01 -11.64
CA HIS A 57 26.36 -4.21 -13.08
C HIS A 57 26.32 -5.69 -13.47
N TRP A 58 26.80 -6.59 -12.63
CA TRP A 58 26.90 -8.00 -13.01
C TRP A 58 25.79 -8.84 -12.37
N ARG A 59 24.81 -9.24 -13.18
CA ARG A 59 24.09 -10.50 -12.93
C ARG A 59 25.11 -11.62 -13.09
N LYS A 60 25.49 -12.31 -12.00
CA LYS A 60 26.46 -13.43 -12.05
C LYS A 60 25.97 -14.66 -12.84
N ARG A 61 24.69 -14.71 -13.21
CA ARG A 61 24.06 -15.88 -13.81
C ARG A 61 23.16 -15.45 -14.96
N ALA A 62 23.27 -16.14 -16.10
CA ALA A 62 22.37 -15.98 -17.22
C ALA A 62 20.92 -16.17 -16.77
N ASP A 63 20.02 -15.38 -17.35
CA ASP A 63 18.61 -15.39 -16.96
C ASP A 63 17.97 -16.73 -17.37
N PRO A 64 17.45 -17.51 -16.41
CA PRO A 64 16.91 -18.83 -16.69
C PRO A 64 15.59 -18.80 -17.49
N LEU A 65 15.03 -17.63 -17.80
CA LEU A 65 13.83 -17.53 -18.61
C LEU A 65 14.06 -16.80 -19.94
N ALA A 66 15.28 -16.32 -20.24
CA ALA A 66 15.53 -15.46 -21.40
C ALA A 66 15.02 -16.03 -22.73
N GLU A 67 15.28 -17.31 -22.98
CA GLU A 67 14.92 -17.97 -24.25
C GLU A 67 13.41 -18.16 -24.44
N VAL A 68 12.67 -18.33 -23.34
CA VAL A 68 11.23 -18.67 -23.35
C VAL A 68 10.34 -17.48 -22.98
N TRP A 69 10.90 -16.42 -22.42
CA TRP A 69 10.12 -15.30 -21.88
C TRP A 69 9.38 -14.55 -22.98
N ASP A 70 10.11 -13.95 -23.91
CA ASP A 70 9.52 -13.13 -24.97
C ASP A 70 8.88 -13.99 -26.07
N SER A 71 9.36 -15.22 -26.26
CA SER A 71 8.92 -16.13 -27.33
C SER A 71 7.67 -16.93 -26.98
N VAL A 72 7.48 -17.32 -25.72
CA VAL A 72 6.39 -18.21 -25.29
C VAL A 72 5.53 -17.56 -24.22
N LEU A 73 6.15 -17.09 -23.13
CA LEU A 73 5.41 -16.66 -21.94
C LEU A 73 4.67 -15.33 -22.14
N VAL A 74 5.31 -14.34 -22.77
CA VAL A 74 4.68 -13.03 -23.04
C VAL A 74 3.46 -13.18 -23.98
N PRO A 75 3.54 -13.88 -25.13
CA PRO A 75 2.37 -14.09 -25.98
C PRO A 75 1.20 -14.81 -25.28
N MET A 76 1.48 -15.74 -24.37
CA MET A 76 0.44 -16.39 -23.57
C MET A 76 -0.21 -15.43 -22.59
N LEU A 77 0.59 -14.62 -21.89
CA LEU A 77 0.13 -13.62 -20.94
C LEU A 77 -0.66 -12.49 -21.62
N GLU A 78 -0.28 -12.07 -22.82
CA GLU A 78 -1.03 -11.07 -23.60
C GLU A 78 -2.40 -11.60 -24.04
N LYS A 79 -2.48 -12.86 -24.47
CA LYS A 79 -3.75 -13.49 -24.85
C LYS A 79 -4.66 -13.74 -23.65
N ALA A 80 -4.09 -14.08 -22.50
CA ALA A 80 -4.83 -14.40 -21.28
C ALA A 80 -4.07 -13.92 -20.03
N PRO A 81 -4.23 -12.65 -19.62
CA PRO A 81 -3.52 -12.07 -18.47
C PRO A 81 -3.78 -12.76 -17.13
N GLN A 82 -4.92 -13.46 -17.02
CA GLN A 82 -5.35 -14.25 -15.87
C GLN A 82 -4.60 -15.58 -15.72
N LEU A 83 -3.73 -15.96 -16.67
CA LEU A 83 -2.98 -17.21 -16.60
C LEU A 83 -2.07 -17.24 -15.38
N GLU A 84 -2.27 -18.24 -14.53
CA GLU A 84 -1.48 -18.41 -13.32
C GLU A 84 -0.05 -18.88 -13.64
N PRO A 85 0.96 -18.44 -12.87
CA PRO A 85 2.34 -18.87 -13.05
C PRO A 85 2.52 -20.39 -13.02
N GLN A 86 1.66 -21.11 -12.28
CA GLN A 86 1.67 -22.57 -12.25
C GLN A 86 1.26 -23.17 -13.59
N THR A 87 0.26 -22.59 -14.28
CA THR A 87 -0.18 -23.03 -15.60
C THR A 87 0.92 -22.81 -16.65
N LEU A 88 1.58 -21.65 -16.59
CA LEU A 88 2.73 -21.36 -17.45
C LEU A 88 3.89 -22.32 -17.20
N LEU A 89 4.15 -22.69 -15.94
CA LEU A 89 5.17 -23.66 -15.58
C LEU A 89 4.89 -25.05 -16.18
N LEU A 90 3.65 -25.54 -16.03
CA LEU A 90 3.23 -26.83 -16.58
C LEU A 90 3.34 -26.84 -18.12
N HIS A 91 3.00 -25.73 -18.77
CA HIS A 91 3.15 -25.60 -20.21
C HIS A 91 4.63 -25.66 -20.65
N LEU A 92 5.53 -25.00 -19.91
CA LEU A 92 6.97 -25.08 -20.19
C LEU A 92 7.52 -26.50 -19.99
N GLU A 93 7.06 -27.23 -18.98
CA GLU A 93 7.43 -28.64 -18.76
C GLU A 93 6.98 -29.55 -19.91
N GLN A 94 5.84 -29.25 -20.53
CA GLN A 94 5.34 -29.99 -21.70
C GLN A 94 6.13 -29.68 -22.98
N VAL A 95 6.42 -28.41 -23.24
CA VAL A 95 7.08 -27.98 -24.49
C VAL A 95 8.59 -28.18 -24.45
N PHE A 96 9.21 -28.02 -23.26
CA PHE A 96 10.65 -28.12 -23.05
C PHE A 96 10.98 -29.09 -21.91
N PRO A 97 10.76 -30.41 -22.08
CA PRO A 97 10.92 -31.40 -21.00
C PRO A 97 12.38 -31.59 -20.57
N ALA A 98 13.35 -31.18 -21.40
CA ALA A 98 14.78 -31.30 -21.10
C ALA A 98 15.28 -30.29 -20.04
N GLN A 99 14.46 -29.31 -19.65
CA GLN A 99 14.84 -28.27 -18.69
C GLN A 99 14.15 -28.45 -17.32
N GLU A 100 14.90 -28.20 -16.24
CA GLU A 100 14.40 -28.23 -14.86
C GLU A 100 13.61 -26.95 -14.52
N TRP A 101 12.37 -26.85 -14.99
CA TRP A 101 11.52 -25.67 -14.78
C TRP A 101 11.08 -25.49 -13.34
N TYR A 102 10.85 -26.57 -12.60
CA TYR A 102 10.41 -26.50 -11.20
C TYR A 102 11.35 -25.66 -10.32
N ARG A 103 12.68 -25.79 -10.49
CA ARG A 103 13.68 -24.96 -9.78
C ARG A 103 13.55 -23.46 -10.09
N ARG A 104 12.95 -23.11 -11.23
CA ARG A 104 12.76 -21.75 -11.74
C ARG A 104 11.39 -21.18 -11.39
N LYS A 105 10.49 -21.96 -10.75
CA LYS A 105 9.12 -21.56 -10.38
C LYS A 105 9.04 -20.20 -9.69
N ARG A 106 9.88 -19.95 -8.67
CA ARG A 106 9.87 -18.66 -7.96
C ARG A 106 10.27 -17.48 -8.85
N THR A 107 11.19 -17.72 -9.78
CA THR A 107 11.63 -16.72 -10.76
C THR A 107 10.53 -16.42 -11.77
N LEU A 108 9.82 -17.46 -12.24
CA LEU A 108 8.67 -17.33 -13.12
C LEU A 108 7.54 -16.54 -12.44
N GLN A 109 7.14 -16.93 -11.23
CA GLN A 109 6.12 -16.23 -10.44
C GLN A 109 6.43 -14.74 -10.31
N ARG A 110 7.64 -14.39 -9.86
CA ARG A 110 8.03 -12.98 -9.70
C ARG A 110 7.98 -12.20 -11.01
N ARG A 111 8.38 -12.81 -12.12
CA ARG A 111 8.42 -12.14 -13.42
C ARG A 111 7.01 -11.97 -14.01
N VAL A 112 6.11 -12.93 -13.77
CA VAL A 112 4.69 -12.81 -14.11
C VAL A 112 4.01 -11.72 -13.27
N GLU A 113 4.28 -11.67 -11.97
CA GLU A 113 3.79 -10.59 -11.09
C GLU A 113 4.25 -9.21 -11.59
N GLN A 114 5.52 -9.06 -11.95
CA GLN A 114 6.07 -7.83 -12.51
C GLN A 114 5.42 -7.47 -13.86
N TRP A 115 5.23 -8.46 -14.73
CA TRP A 115 4.56 -8.24 -16.01
C TRP A 115 3.11 -7.80 -15.81
N ARG A 116 2.36 -8.44 -14.90
CA ARG A 116 0.98 -8.07 -14.55
C ARG A 116 0.89 -6.65 -13.95
N ALA A 117 1.88 -6.23 -13.17
CA ALA A 117 1.90 -4.86 -12.63
C ALA A 117 2.09 -3.78 -13.73
N LEU A 118 2.75 -4.13 -14.84
CA LEU A 118 3.04 -3.20 -15.93
C LEU A 118 2.01 -3.25 -17.07
N HIS A 119 1.46 -4.44 -17.36
CA HIS A 119 0.63 -4.71 -18.54
C HIS A 119 -0.70 -5.39 -18.19
N GLY A 120 -0.91 -5.76 -16.92
CA GLY A 120 -2.16 -6.37 -16.47
C GLY A 120 -3.30 -5.35 -16.45
N PRO A 121 -4.54 -5.84 -16.26
CA PRO A 121 -5.69 -4.96 -16.11
C PRO A 121 -5.45 -3.97 -14.96
N ALA A 122 -5.96 -2.75 -15.13
CA ALA A 122 -5.89 -1.72 -14.10
C ALA A 122 -6.43 -2.30 -12.79
N HIS A 123 -5.63 -2.22 -11.73
CA HIS A 123 -6.13 -2.56 -10.41
C HIS A 123 -7.01 -1.41 -9.94
N ASP A 124 -8.11 -1.73 -9.26
CA ASP A 124 -8.92 -0.73 -8.59
C ASP A 124 -8.07 0.00 -7.56
N VAL A 125 -7.76 1.26 -7.83
CA VAL A 125 -7.00 2.10 -6.92
C VAL A 125 -7.93 2.51 -5.79
N MET A 126 -7.67 1.98 -4.59
CA MET A 126 -8.39 2.42 -3.38
C MET A 126 -7.68 3.63 -2.77
N PHE A 127 -8.39 4.74 -2.68
CA PHE A 127 -7.95 5.89 -1.90
C PHE A 127 -8.48 5.79 -0.48
N LEU A 128 -7.58 5.80 0.51
CA LEU A 128 -7.95 5.82 1.91
C LEU A 128 -8.67 7.14 2.22
N GLN A 129 -9.96 7.07 2.55
CA GLN A 129 -10.69 8.23 3.05
C GLN A 129 -10.27 8.51 4.49
N THR A 130 -9.72 9.70 4.74
CA THR A 130 -9.45 10.18 6.10
C THR A 130 -10.63 11.03 6.55
N HIS A 131 -11.43 10.55 7.50
CA HIS A 131 -12.52 11.33 8.07
C HIS A 131 -11.96 12.26 9.14
N GLN A 132 -12.07 13.58 8.95
CA GLN A 132 -11.70 14.56 9.97
C GLN A 132 -12.89 14.87 10.88
N PRO A 133 -12.65 15.16 12.17
CA PRO A 133 -13.72 15.57 13.09
C PRO A 133 -14.44 16.82 12.59
N GLY A 134 -15.77 16.81 12.59
CA GLY A 134 -16.60 17.97 12.23
C GLY A 134 -16.68 18.30 10.73
N VAL A 135 -16.00 17.55 9.85
CA VAL A 135 -15.97 17.84 8.41
C VAL A 135 -17.10 17.14 7.65
N LEU A 136 -17.48 15.94 8.06
CA LEU A 136 -18.46 15.12 7.37
C LEU A 136 -19.50 14.57 8.35
N GLY A 137 -20.77 14.74 7.98
CA GLY A 137 -21.90 14.02 8.56
C GLY A 137 -22.66 13.31 7.45
N ILE A 138 -23.15 12.10 7.72
CA ILE A 138 -23.93 11.30 6.78
C ILE A 138 -25.33 11.17 7.35
N SER A 139 -26.34 11.54 6.57
CA SER A 139 -27.76 11.38 6.92
C SER A 139 -28.48 10.54 5.88
N ASP A 140 -29.40 9.68 6.30
CA ASP A 140 -30.25 8.91 5.41
C ASP A 140 -31.64 8.66 6.02
N PHE A 141 -32.64 8.47 5.17
CA PHE A 141 -33.97 8.01 5.57
C PHE A 141 -34.10 6.53 5.28
N THR A 142 -34.38 5.73 6.30
CA THR A 142 -34.56 4.29 6.17
C THR A 142 -35.99 3.88 6.49
N VAL A 143 -36.62 3.15 5.57
CA VAL A 143 -37.86 2.42 5.82
C VAL A 143 -37.50 1.00 6.21
N LEU A 144 -37.96 0.55 7.38
CA LEU A 144 -37.79 -0.85 7.76
C LEU A 144 -38.67 -1.73 6.88
N LYS A 145 -38.04 -2.67 6.17
CA LYS A 145 -38.73 -3.68 5.37
C LYS A 145 -39.01 -4.90 6.23
N GLY A 146 -40.22 -5.43 6.18
CA GLY A 146 -40.61 -6.61 6.95
C GLY A 146 -42.06 -6.54 7.43
N GLN A 147 -42.31 -6.98 8.66
CA GLN A 147 -43.63 -6.88 9.29
C GLN A 147 -43.96 -5.41 9.61
N PRO A 148 -45.21 -4.96 9.36
CA PRO A 148 -45.62 -3.60 9.70
C PRO A 148 -45.55 -3.41 11.21
N ILE A 149 -44.89 -2.33 11.64
CA ILE A 149 -44.96 -1.89 13.03
C ILE A 149 -46.40 -1.45 13.28
N THR A 150 -47.02 -1.94 14.36
CA THR A 150 -48.37 -1.54 14.76
C THR A 150 -48.34 -0.82 16.10
N ILE A 151 -49.10 0.26 16.22
CA ILE A 151 -49.33 0.99 17.46
C ILE A 151 -50.82 0.88 17.77
N ALA A 152 -51.16 0.35 18.95
CA ALA A 152 -52.55 0.08 19.34
C ALA A 152 -53.35 -0.76 18.31
N GLY A 153 -52.68 -1.68 17.63
CA GLY A 153 -53.30 -2.56 16.62
C GLY A 153 -53.48 -1.93 15.24
N VAL A 154 -53.11 -0.66 15.04
CA VAL A 154 -53.14 0.02 13.75
C VAL A 154 -51.75 0.05 13.14
N ALA A 155 -51.64 -0.24 11.83
CA ALA A 155 -50.37 -0.16 11.12
C ALA A 155 -49.82 1.28 11.14
N PHE A 156 -48.57 1.41 11.57
CA PHE A 156 -47.89 2.68 11.73
C PHE A 156 -46.87 2.85 10.60
N GLU A 157 -47.18 3.77 9.68
CA GLU A 157 -46.25 4.17 8.63
C GLU A 157 -45.10 4.95 9.28
N HIS A 158 -43.92 4.36 9.28
CA HIS A 158 -42.73 4.91 9.93
C HIS A 158 -41.58 5.04 8.95
N ARG A 159 -40.80 6.09 9.15
CA ARG A 159 -39.49 6.30 8.53
C ARG A 159 -38.50 6.62 9.65
N LEU A 160 -37.31 6.06 9.56
CA LEU A 160 -36.23 6.38 10.47
C LEU A 160 -35.28 7.36 9.79
N PHE A 161 -35.10 8.52 10.39
CA PHE A 161 -33.97 9.37 10.06
C PHE A 161 -32.74 8.86 10.81
N HIS A 162 -31.65 8.60 10.10
CA HIS A 162 -30.38 8.20 10.68
C HIS A 162 -29.30 9.22 10.32
N PHE A 163 -28.63 9.75 11.34
CA PHE A 163 -27.47 10.63 11.18
C PHE A 163 -26.25 10.03 11.85
N ARG A 164 -25.08 10.14 11.21
CA ARG A 164 -23.81 9.59 11.70
C ARG A 164 -22.64 10.52 11.43
N LEU A 165 -21.74 10.61 12.40
CA LEU A 165 -20.42 11.21 12.25
C LEU A 165 -19.37 10.11 11.97
N PRO A 166 -18.77 10.03 10.77
CA PRO A 166 -17.83 8.97 10.43
C PRO A 166 -16.56 8.95 11.30
N TYR A 167 -16.12 10.12 11.78
CA TYR A 167 -14.92 10.23 12.62
C TYR A 167 -15.11 9.59 14.00
N SER A 168 -16.17 9.96 14.72
CA SER A 168 -16.42 9.47 16.08
C SER A 168 -17.23 8.17 16.13
N GLY A 169 -17.93 7.84 15.04
CA GLY A 169 -18.91 6.76 14.99
C GLY A 169 -20.21 7.06 15.71
N TRP A 170 -20.36 8.26 16.31
CA TRP A 170 -21.59 8.70 16.95
C TRP A 170 -22.74 8.70 15.95
N CYS A 171 -23.89 8.19 16.37
CA CYS A 171 -25.08 8.14 15.56
C CYS A 171 -26.33 8.54 16.34
N HIS A 172 -27.30 9.07 15.61
CA HIS A 172 -28.62 9.42 16.08
C HIS A 172 -29.66 8.83 15.14
N VAL A 173 -30.72 8.25 15.72
CA VAL A 173 -31.85 7.71 14.98
C VAL A 173 -33.13 8.25 15.59
N GLU A 174 -34.01 8.79 14.75
CA GLU A 174 -35.30 9.33 15.16
C GLU A 174 -36.41 8.84 14.22
N VAL A 175 -37.61 8.66 14.76
CA VAL A 175 -38.81 8.31 14.00
C VAL A 175 -39.42 9.58 13.43
N THR A 176 -39.50 9.69 12.11
CA THR A 176 -40.16 10.81 11.43
C THR A 176 -41.57 10.44 11.02
N HIS A 177 -42.54 11.22 11.49
CA HIS A 177 -43.96 11.08 11.19
C HIS A 177 -44.30 11.81 9.89
N GLY A 178 -44.05 11.17 8.75
CA GLY A 178 -44.32 11.76 7.44
C GLY A 178 -43.44 11.19 6.33
N GLY A 179 -43.53 11.81 5.15
CA GLY A 179 -42.68 11.50 4.00
C GLY A 179 -41.27 12.08 4.13
N GLU A 180 -40.44 11.79 3.13
CA GLU A 180 -39.17 12.48 2.92
C GLU A 180 -39.45 13.96 2.61
N SER A 181 -39.32 14.80 3.64
CA SER A 181 -39.57 16.23 3.54
C SER A 181 -38.40 17.01 4.13
N PHE A 182 -38.22 18.23 3.63
CA PHE A 182 -37.20 19.13 4.16
C PHE A 182 -37.41 19.42 5.65
N VAL A 183 -38.66 19.53 6.09
CA VAL A 183 -39.00 19.77 7.50
C VAL A 183 -38.53 18.61 8.38
N ALA A 184 -38.84 17.37 7.98
CA ALA A 184 -38.40 16.18 8.70
C ALA A 184 -36.87 16.06 8.75
N LEU A 185 -36.18 16.41 7.66
CA LEU A 185 -34.71 16.44 7.63
C LEU A 185 -34.14 17.50 8.57
N ALA A 186 -34.67 18.73 8.52
CA ALA A 186 -34.16 19.85 9.28
C ALA A 186 -34.36 19.65 10.79
N GLU A 187 -35.55 19.22 11.22
CA GLU A 187 -35.82 18.92 12.63
C GLU A 187 -34.91 17.79 13.15
N ALA A 188 -34.87 16.66 12.45
CA ALA A 188 -34.11 15.50 12.92
C ALA A 188 -32.58 15.75 12.89
N LEU A 189 -32.09 16.54 11.91
CA LEU A 189 -30.69 16.97 11.89
C LEU A 189 -30.38 17.94 13.03
N GLN A 190 -31.27 18.89 13.32
CA GLN A 190 -31.09 19.81 14.43
C GLN A 190 -31.06 19.07 15.77
N ASN A 191 -31.97 18.12 15.98
CA ASN A 191 -31.99 17.25 17.16
C ASN A 191 -30.68 16.46 17.28
N ALA A 192 -30.21 15.88 16.18
CA ALA A 192 -28.94 15.15 16.16
C ALA A 192 -27.76 16.04 16.55
N LEU A 193 -27.65 17.24 15.96
CA LEU A 193 -26.54 18.15 16.25
C LEU A 193 -26.57 18.65 17.70
N VAL A 194 -27.75 18.98 18.24
CA VAL A 194 -27.91 19.41 19.64
C VAL A 194 -27.52 18.30 20.61
N LEU A 195 -27.87 17.04 20.32
CA LEU A 195 -27.49 15.90 21.16
C LEU A 195 -26.00 15.54 21.06
N CYS A 196 -25.37 15.86 19.93
CA CYS A 196 -23.94 15.60 19.72
C CYS A 196 -23.04 16.57 20.50
N GLY A 197 -23.52 17.79 20.79
CA GLY A 197 -22.78 18.84 21.51
C GLY A 197 -22.28 19.94 20.59
#